data_AF-A0A9D6R2T7-F1
#
_entry.id   AF-A0A9D6R2T7-F1
#
_cell.length_a   1.000
_cell.length_b   1.000
_cell.length_c   1.000
_cell.angle_alpha   90.00
_cell.angle_beta   90.00
_cell.angle_gamma   90.00
#
_symmetry.space_group_name_H-M   'P 1'
#
loop_
_entity.id
_entity.type
_entity.pdbx_description
1 polymer ?
#
loop_
_entity_poly.entity_id
_entity_poly.type
_entity_poly.pdbx_seq_one_letter_code
_entity_poly.pdbx_strand_id
1 'polypeptide(L)'
;MKYISRLHLSLLARFSLVSFLITAGIAIALAWGIQYELEQNALRQEAESAADQVVTILNPNLETADLTGPLGETRYAQIDALIRQNVIHQHIVRVKIWNRDGLLLYSDERDLVGQRFPLSDELKEALNGEIATEVSSLAKAENVEERVSFQRLFEVYVPL
;
A
#
# COMPACT_ATOMS: atom_id res chain seq x y z
N MET A 1 -13.66 -30.31 59.65
CA MET A 1 -12.28 -29.79 59.80
C MET A 1 -11.66 -29.66 58.41
N LYS A 2 -11.51 -28.43 57.91
CA LYS A 2 -10.95 -28.12 56.59
C LYS A 2 -9.49 -27.70 56.77
N TYR A 3 -8.54 -28.58 56.46
CA TYR A 3 -7.13 -28.20 56.37
C TYR A 3 -6.90 -27.49 55.04
N ILE A 4 -6.84 -26.17 55.07
CA ILE A 4 -6.34 -25.37 53.94
C ILE A 4 -4.82 -25.41 54.06
N SER A 5 -4.18 -26.32 53.34
CA SER A 5 -2.72 -26.37 53.24
C SER A 5 -2.23 -25.10 52.53
N ARG A 6 -1.51 -24.26 53.26
CA ARG A 6 -0.76 -23.16 52.65
C ARG A 6 0.42 -23.80 51.92
N LEU A 7 0.35 -23.86 50.60
CA LEU A 7 1.47 -24.22 49.75
C LEU A 7 2.63 -23.25 50.03
N HIS A 8 3.61 -23.67 50.84
CA HIS A 8 4.87 -22.96 51.00
C HIS A 8 5.69 -23.20 49.73
N LEU A 9 5.42 -22.42 48.68
CA LEU A 9 6.27 -22.39 47.49
C LEU A 9 7.69 -22.03 47.92
N SER A 10 8.66 -22.90 47.59
CA SER A 10 10.07 -22.58 47.81
C SER A 10 10.41 -21.28 47.05
N LEU A 11 11.42 -20.54 47.53
CA LEU A 11 11.85 -19.29 46.90
C LEU A 11 12.12 -19.50 45.39
N LEU A 12 12.64 -20.68 45.05
CA LEU A 12 12.91 -21.14 43.70
C LEU A 12 11.63 -21.34 42.88
N ALA A 13 10.58 -21.94 43.45
CA ALA A 13 9.30 -22.13 42.77
C ALA A 13 8.59 -20.78 42.50
N ARG A 14 8.68 -19.82 43.43
CA ARG A 14 8.16 -18.46 43.23
C ARG A 14 8.93 -17.70 42.15
N PHE A 15 10.26 -17.81 42.16
CA PHE A 15 11.12 -17.22 41.14
C PHE A 15 10.83 -17.80 39.74
N SER A 16 10.75 -19.13 39.62
CA SER A 16 10.42 -19.80 38.36
C SER A 16 9.04 -19.40 37.84
N LEU A 17 8.03 -19.28 38.70
CA LEU A 17 6.69 -18.86 38.29
C LEU A 17 6.67 -17.41 37.78
N VAL A 18 7.35 -16.49 38.47
CA VAL A 18 7.44 -15.09 38.03
C VAL A 18 8.20 -14.97 36.71
N SER A 19 9.34 -15.64 36.59
CA SER A 19 10.11 -15.66 35.34
C SER A 19 9.31 -16.25 34.18
N PHE A 20 8.57 -17.35 34.42
CA PHE A 20 7.68 -17.93 33.41
C PHE A 20 6.59 -16.95 32.96
N LEU A 21 5.92 -16.27 33.90
CA LEU A 21 4.88 -15.30 33.57
C LEU A 21 5.43 -14.10 32.80
N ILE A 22 6.62 -13.59 33.17
CA ILE A 22 7.27 -12.51 32.44
C ILE A 22 7.64 -12.96 31.03
N THR A 23 8.29 -14.11 30.88
CA THR A 23 8.64 -14.66 29.56
C THR A 23 7.41 -14.92 28.70
N ALA A 24 6.34 -15.48 29.27
CA ALA A 24 5.09 -15.71 28.56
C ALA A 24 4.42 -14.39 28.14
N GLY A 25 4.42 -13.39 29.01
CA GLY A 25 3.91 -12.05 28.70
C GLY A 25 4.67 -11.39 27.55
N ILE A 26 6.00 -11.45 27.57
CA ILE A 26 6.85 -10.96 26.48
C ILE A 26 6.57 -11.75 25.19
N ALA A 27 6.48 -13.08 25.27
CA ALA A 27 6.21 -13.92 24.10
C ALA A 27 4.86 -13.60 23.45
N ILE A 28 3.81 -13.36 24.25
CA ILE A 28 2.48 -12.97 23.75
C ILE A 28 2.53 -11.57 23.13
N ALA A 29 3.18 -10.61 23.81
CA ALA A 29 3.32 -9.25 23.29
C ALA A 29 4.07 -9.23 21.95
N LEU A 30 5.17 -9.99 21.84
CA LEU A 30 5.91 -10.16 20.59
C LEU A 30 5.07 -10.86 19.53
N ALA A 31 4.36 -11.94 19.87
CA ALA A 31 3.51 -12.66 18.92
C ALA A 31 2.40 -11.76 18.34
N TRP A 32 1.80 -10.89 19.16
CA TRP A 32 0.83 -9.90 18.70
C TRP A 32 1.45 -8.78 17.86
N GLY A 33 2.65 -8.30 18.22
CA GLY A 33 3.33 -7.25 17.45
C GLY A 33 3.82 -7.74 16.08
N ILE A 34 4.37 -8.96 16.03
CA ILE A 34 4.96 -9.55 14.82
C ILE A 34 3.90 -9.88 13.76
N GLN A 35 2.67 -10.23 14.15
CA GLN A 35 1.59 -10.48 13.19
C GLN A 35 1.19 -9.22 12.41
N TYR A 36 1.41 -8.01 12.94
CA TYR A 36 1.05 -6.78 12.26
C TYR A 36 2.09 -6.33 11.22
N GLU A 37 3.38 -6.64 11.46
CA GLU A 37 4.48 -6.22 10.56
C GLU A 37 4.79 -7.22 9.44
N LEU A 38 4.64 -8.53 9.67
CA LEU A 38 5.05 -9.55 8.69
C LEU A 38 4.22 -9.52 7.41
N GLU A 39 2.90 -9.29 7.52
CA GLU A 39 2.01 -9.29 6.37
C GLU A 39 2.23 -8.06 5.49
N GLN A 40 2.52 -6.91 6.11
CA GLN A 40 2.74 -5.65 5.40
C GLN A 40 4.07 -5.62 4.66
N ASN A 41 5.14 -6.15 5.25
CA ASN A 41 6.47 -6.13 4.63
C ASN A 41 6.57 -7.06 3.41
N ALA A 42 5.93 -8.25 3.46
CA ALA A 42 5.92 -9.17 2.33
C ALA A 42 5.13 -8.60 1.14
N LEU A 43 3.94 -8.05 1.40
CA LEU A 43 3.11 -7.41 0.36
C LEU A 43 3.79 -6.18 -0.24
N ARG A 44 4.48 -5.38 0.59
CA ARG A 44 5.20 -4.20 0.13
C ARG A 44 6.29 -4.54 -0.88
N GLN A 45 7.11 -5.55 -0.60
CA GLN A 45 8.21 -5.91 -1.50
C GLN A 45 7.71 -6.44 -2.85
N GLU A 46 6.63 -7.22 -2.84
CA GLU A 46 5.99 -7.70 -4.08
C GLU A 46 5.37 -6.53 -4.87
N ALA A 47 4.69 -5.61 -4.19
CA ALA A 47 4.04 -4.47 -4.82
C ALA A 47 5.04 -3.45 -5.38
N GLU A 48 6.15 -3.16 -4.68
CA GLU A 48 7.25 -2.34 -5.19
C GLU A 48 7.86 -2.96 -6.45
N SER A 49 8.12 -4.28 -6.45
CA SER A 49 8.65 -4.96 -7.64
C SER A 49 7.66 -4.96 -8.82
N ALA A 50 6.37 -5.09 -8.55
CA ALA A 50 5.34 -4.95 -9.59
C ALA A 50 5.30 -3.52 -10.15
N ALA A 51 5.42 -2.51 -9.29
CA ALA A 51 5.42 -1.11 -9.69
C ALA A 51 6.64 -0.75 -10.55
N ASP A 52 7.83 -1.27 -10.22
CA ASP A 52 9.04 -1.14 -11.06
C ASP A 52 8.85 -1.76 -12.46
N GLN A 53 8.17 -2.91 -12.54
CA GLN A 53 7.85 -3.53 -13.82
C GLN A 53 6.89 -2.65 -14.64
N VAL A 54 5.87 -2.08 -14.00
CA VAL A 54 4.93 -1.15 -14.65
C VAL A 54 5.67 0.06 -15.21
N VAL A 55 6.56 0.69 -14.44
CA VAL A 55 7.36 1.83 -14.91
C VAL A 55 8.28 1.43 -16.06
N THR A 56 8.89 0.24 -16.01
CA THR A 56 9.73 -0.28 -17.10
C THR A 56 8.94 -0.45 -18.40
N ILE A 57 7.67 -0.81 -18.32
CA ILE A 57 6.77 -0.94 -19.47
C ILE A 57 6.29 0.44 -19.94
N LEU A 58 5.97 1.36 -19.03
CA LEU A 58 5.40 2.68 -19.36
C LEU A 58 6.44 3.69 -19.84
N ASN A 59 7.58 3.84 -19.16
CA ASN A 59 8.59 4.85 -19.48
C ASN A 59 9.05 4.89 -20.95
N PRO A 60 9.36 3.77 -21.62
CA PRO A 60 9.75 3.82 -23.03
C PRO A 60 8.61 4.21 -23.97
N ASN A 61 7.36 4.14 -23.49
CA ASN A 61 6.16 4.45 -24.27
C ASN A 61 5.57 5.82 -23.93
N LEU A 62 6.05 6.50 -22.89
CA LEU A 62 5.62 7.84 -22.50
C LEU A 62 6.56 8.90 -23.07
N GLU A 63 6.00 9.99 -23.56
CA GLU A 63 6.73 11.17 -24.00
C GLU A 63 6.64 12.26 -22.93
N THR A 64 7.63 13.15 -22.83
CA THR A 64 7.57 14.27 -21.86
C THR A 64 6.32 15.14 -22.05
N ALA A 65 5.80 15.24 -23.28
CA ALA A 65 4.56 15.95 -23.58
C ALA A 65 3.33 15.33 -22.88
N ASP A 66 3.31 14.00 -22.71
CA ASP A 66 2.23 13.24 -22.07
C ASP A 66 2.08 13.57 -20.58
N LEU A 67 3.14 14.11 -19.95
CA LEU A 67 3.21 14.42 -18.53
C LEU A 67 2.81 15.87 -18.18
N THR A 68 2.44 16.67 -19.19
CA THR A 68 2.15 18.10 -18.99
C THR A 68 0.66 18.42 -18.86
N GLY A 69 -0.20 17.69 -19.56
CA GLY A 69 -1.64 17.94 -19.60
C GLY A 69 -2.42 16.70 -20.06
N PRO A 70 -3.77 16.74 -20.01
CA PRO A 70 -4.60 15.57 -20.29
C PRO A 70 -4.31 15.02 -21.69
N LEU A 71 -4.17 13.69 -21.78
CA LEU A 71 -3.87 13.02 -23.02
C LEU A 71 -5.01 13.23 -24.04
N GLY A 72 -4.65 13.52 -25.29
CA GLY A 72 -5.63 13.52 -26.39
C GLY A 72 -6.19 12.10 -26.62
N GLU A 73 -7.42 12.01 -27.16
CA GLU A 73 -8.15 10.74 -27.36
C GLU A 73 -7.29 9.60 -27.94
N THR A 74 -6.57 9.86 -29.02
CA THR A 74 -5.73 8.85 -29.68
C THR A 74 -4.58 8.38 -28.79
N ARG A 75 -3.94 9.32 -28.06
CA ARG A 75 -2.80 9.01 -27.20
C ARG A 75 -3.26 8.27 -25.94
N TYR A 76 -4.38 8.71 -25.36
CA TYR A 76 -5.04 8.02 -24.26
C TYR A 76 -5.35 6.57 -24.63
N ALA A 77 -5.94 6.31 -25.81
CA ALA A 77 -6.25 4.95 -26.25
C ALA A 77 -5.01 4.06 -26.44
N GLN A 78 -3.89 4.63 -26.89
CA GLN A 78 -2.62 3.89 -27.02
C GLN A 78 -2.07 3.46 -25.65
N ILE A 79 -2.03 4.40 -24.70
CA ILE A 79 -1.57 4.14 -23.33
C ILE A 79 -2.52 3.18 -22.61
N ASP A 80 -3.83 3.36 -22.79
CA ASP A 80 -4.85 2.49 -22.21
C ASP A 80 -4.74 1.05 -22.71
N ALA A 81 -4.56 0.86 -24.02
CA ALA A 81 -4.34 -0.46 -24.59
C ALA A 81 -3.08 -1.12 -24.02
N LEU A 82 -1.99 -0.36 -23.87
CA LEU A 82 -0.74 -0.85 -23.32
C LEU A 82 -0.87 -1.24 -21.83
N ILE A 83 -1.56 -0.43 -21.03
CA ILE A 83 -1.82 -0.69 -19.61
C ILE A 83 -2.74 -1.90 -19.44
N ARG A 84 -3.84 -1.99 -20.20
CA ARG A 84 -4.75 -3.13 -20.10
C ARG A 84 -4.14 -4.45 -20.57
N GLN A 85 -3.22 -4.42 -21.54
CA GLN A 85 -2.58 -5.63 -22.05
C GLN A 85 -1.42 -6.12 -21.18
N ASN A 86 -0.66 -5.21 -20.56
CA ASN A 86 0.62 -5.53 -19.95
C ASN A 86 0.73 -5.18 -18.46
N VAL A 87 -0.24 -4.46 -17.89
CA VAL A 87 -0.20 -3.98 -16.50
C VAL A 87 -1.40 -4.47 -15.71
N ILE A 88 -2.62 -4.30 -16.21
CA ILE A 88 -3.82 -4.73 -15.50
C ILE A 88 -3.94 -6.26 -15.57
N HIS A 89 -3.59 -6.90 -14.46
CA HIS A 89 -3.74 -8.33 -14.21
C HIS A 89 -4.62 -8.55 -12.98
N GLN A 90 -4.75 -9.81 -12.52
CA GLN A 90 -5.62 -10.16 -11.37
C GLN A 90 -5.34 -9.38 -10.06
N HIS A 91 -4.15 -8.80 -9.91
CA HIS A 91 -3.70 -8.14 -8.67
C HIS A 91 -3.57 -6.62 -8.77
N ILE A 92 -3.75 -6.02 -9.97
CA ILE A 92 -3.71 -4.57 -10.15
C ILE A 92 -5.12 -4.07 -10.40
N VAL A 93 -5.66 -3.34 -9.43
CA VAL A 93 -7.04 -2.84 -9.45
C VAL A 93 -7.16 -1.57 -10.29
N ARG A 94 -6.17 -0.68 -10.22
CA ARG A 94 -6.22 0.64 -10.85
C ARG A 94 -4.83 1.17 -11.16
N VAL A 95 -4.71 1.92 -12.25
CA VAL A 95 -3.53 2.69 -12.64
C VAL A 95 -3.93 4.15 -12.85
N LYS A 96 -3.15 5.07 -12.29
CA LYS A 96 -3.35 6.53 -12.40
C LYS A 96 -2.01 7.19 -12.72
N ILE A 97 -2.00 8.13 -13.66
CA ILE A 97 -0.82 8.97 -13.97
C ILE A 97 -1.15 10.40 -13.62
N TRP A 98 -0.26 11.04 -12.84
CA TRP A 98 -0.44 12.37 -12.30
C TRP A 98 0.66 13.31 -12.76
N ASN A 99 0.36 14.60 -12.85
CA ASN A 99 1.39 15.63 -12.94
C ASN A 99 1.70 16.25 -11.57
N ARG A 100 2.72 17.11 -11.53
CA ARG A 100 3.16 17.83 -10.31
C ARG A 100 2.12 18.76 -9.70
N ASP A 101 1.11 19.17 -10.46
CA ASP A 101 0.02 20.05 -9.99
C ASP A 101 -1.16 19.27 -9.40
N GLY A 102 -1.07 17.93 -9.32
CA GLY A 102 -2.18 17.08 -8.88
C GLY A 102 -3.26 16.92 -9.94
N LEU A 103 -2.94 17.13 -11.22
CA LEU A 103 -3.84 16.83 -12.34
C LEU A 103 -3.74 15.34 -12.67
N LEU A 104 -4.89 14.67 -12.74
CA LEU A 104 -4.97 13.29 -13.22
C LEU A 104 -4.90 13.28 -14.75
N LEU A 105 -3.77 12.86 -15.30
CA LEU A 105 -3.48 12.85 -16.74
C LEU A 105 -4.06 11.63 -17.43
N TYR A 106 -4.05 10.49 -16.73
CA TYR A 106 -4.57 9.21 -17.19
C TYR A 106 -5.11 8.43 -16.00
N SER A 107 -6.19 7.69 -16.23
CA SER A 107 -6.57 6.54 -15.41
C SER A 107 -7.24 5.52 -16.32
N ASP A 108 -7.13 4.23 -15.98
CA ASP A 108 -7.89 3.17 -16.66
C ASP A 108 -9.40 3.28 -16.41
N GLU A 109 -9.84 4.15 -15.48
CA GLU A 109 -11.19 4.70 -15.46
C GLU A 109 -11.19 6.13 -15.97
N ARG A 110 -11.95 6.40 -17.02
CA ARG A 110 -11.81 7.67 -17.75
C ARG A 110 -12.49 8.84 -17.05
N ASP A 111 -13.47 8.58 -16.21
CA ASP A 111 -14.39 9.59 -15.66
C ASP A 111 -13.70 10.66 -14.81
N LEU A 112 -12.53 10.35 -14.25
CA LEU A 112 -11.78 11.25 -13.38
C LEU A 112 -10.67 12.03 -14.10
N VAL A 113 -10.37 11.67 -15.35
CA VAL A 113 -9.25 12.27 -16.11
C VAL A 113 -9.48 13.76 -16.36
N GLY A 114 -8.43 14.56 -16.18
CA GLY A 114 -8.47 16.01 -16.31
C GLY A 114 -8.95 16.75 -15.05
N GLN A 115 -9.35 16.03 -14.00
CA GLN A 115 -9.66 16.61 -12.70
C GLN A 115 -8.39 16.82 -11.87
N ARG A 116 -8.43 17.81 -10.98
CA ARG A 116 -7.35 18.06 -10.01
C ARG A 116 -7.76 17.58 -8.64
N PHE A 117 -6.85 16.90 -7.96
CA PHE A 117 -7.04 16.41 -6.61
C PHE A 117 -5.93 16.95 -5.69
N PRO A 118 -6.20 17.07 -4.38
CA PRO A 118 -5.15 17.41 -3.42
C PRO A 118 -4.02 16.39 -3.47
N LEU A 119 -2.77 16.85 -3.45
CA LEU A 119 -1.62 15.96 -3.36
C LEU A 119 -1.61 15.27 -1.99
N SER A 120 -1.75 13.94 -1.99
CA SER A 120 -1.47 13.14 -0.79
C SER A 120 0.02 13.20 -0.45
N ASP A 121 0.38 12.79 0.77
CA ASP A 121 1.78 12.86 1.20
C ASP A 121 2.64 11.86 0.40
N GLU A 122 2.11 10.67 0.11
CA GLU A 122 2.76 9.65 -0.73
C GLU A 122 2.96 10.13 -2.17
N LEU A 123 1.96 10.84 -2.73
CA LEU A 123 2.09 11.42 -4.06
C LEU A 123 3.16 12.51 -4.09
N LYS A 124 3.29 13.33 -3.03
CA LYS A 124 4.37 14.34 -2.95
C LYS A 124 5.75 13.69 -2.89
N GLU A 125 5.89 12.61 -2.11
CA GLU A 125 7.14 11.83 -2.04
C GLU A 125 7.53 11.30 -3.42
N ALA A 126 6.59 10.69 -4.15
CA ALA A 126 6.82 10.24 -5.53
C ALA A 126 7.16 11.37 -6.50
N LEU A 127 6.50 12.52 -6.40
CA LEU A 127 6.84 13.68 -7.24
C LEU A 127 8.24 14.25 -6.92
N ASN A 128 8.79 13.97 -5.75
CA ASN A 128 10.15 14.31 -5.33
C ASN A 128 11.18 13.22 -5.67
N GLY A 129 10.77 12.11 -6.30
CA GLY A 129 11.66 11.05 -6.75
C GLY A 129 11.76 9.84 -5.83
N GLU A 130 10.91 9.74 -4.80
CA GLU A 130 10.93 8.64 -3.83
C GLU A 130 9.75 7.69 -4.05
N ILE A 131 9.98 6.37 -4.03
CA ILE A 131 8.87 5.41 -4.09
C ILE A 131 8.12 5.44 -2.75
N ALA A 132 6.82 5.69 -2.79
CA ALA A 132 5.97 5.75 -1.61
C ALA A 132 4.88 4.66 -1.67
N THR A 133 4.53 4.10 -0.52
CA THR A 133 3.56 2.99 -0.42
C THR A 133 2.63 3.18 0.77
N GLU A 134 1.36 2.79 0.62
CA GLU A 134 0.36 2.88 1.69
C GLU A 134 -0.68 1.76 1.59
N VAL A 135 -1.10 1.22 2.73
CA VAL A 135 -2.36 0.47 2.82
C VAL A 135 -3.50 1.49 2.96
N SER A 136 -4.07 1.86 1.83
CA SER A 136 -5.12 2.88 1.74
C SER A 136 -6.47 2.36 2.22
N SER A 137 -7.15 3.20 3.00
CA SER A 137 -8.57 3.03 3.37
C SER A 137 -9.53 3.57 2.31
N LEU A 138 -9.00 4.02 1.16
CA LEU A 138 -9.76 4.55 0.02
C LEU A 138 -10.55 5.82 0.34
N ALA A 139 -10.21 6.52 1.43
CA ALA A 139 -10.85 7.77 1.83
C ALA A 139 -10.50 8.96 0.92
N LYS A 140 -9.39 8.87 0.17
CA LYS A 140 -8.91 9.92 -0.74
C LYS A 140 -9.93 10.24 -1.84
N ALA A 141 -10.01 11.50 -2.27
CA ALA A 141 -11.11 12.01 -3.10
C ALA A 141 -11.17 11.37 -4.50
N GLU A 142 -10.04 10.90 -5.00
CA GLU A 142 -9.84 10.22 -6.27
C GLU A 142 -10.25 8.75 -6.27
N ASN A 143 -10.54 8.16 -5.11
CA ASN A 143 -10.83 6.73 -4.95
C ASN A 143 -12.33 6.42 -4.94
N VAL A 144 -13.10 7.10 -5.81
CA VAL A 144 -14.58 7.07 -5.81
C VAL A 144 -15.14 5.71 -6.20
N GLU A 145 -14.52 5.04 -7.17
CA GLU A 145 -15.02 3.74 -7.64
C GLU A 145 -14.45 2.59 -6.82
N GLU A 146 -13.19 2.71 -6.43
CA GLU A 146 -12.46 1.71 -5.66
C GLU A 146 -13.15 1.47 -4.32
N ARG A 147 -13.60 2.53 -3.64
CA ARG A 147 -14.31 2.45 -2.36
C ARG A 147 -15.66 1.73 -2.44
N VAL A 148 -16.24 1.57 -3.63
CA VAL A 148 -17.51 0.84 -3.81
C VAL A 148 -17.27 -0.66 -3.76
N SER A 149 -16.13 -1.12 -4.28
CA SER A 149 -15.83 -2.54 -4.45
C SER A 149 -14.86 -3.08 -3.40
N PHE A 150 -14.05 -2.21 -2.80
CA PHE A 150 -12.98 -2.59 -1.88
C PHE A 150 -13.02 -1.79 -0.58
N GLN A 151 -12.57 -2.40 0.51
CA GLN A 151 -12.44 -1.73 1.81
C GLN A 151 -11.04 -1.18 2.05
N ARG A 152 -10.03 -1.85 1.49
CA ARG A 152 -8.62 -1.46 1.57
C ARG A 152 -7.92 -1.88 0.29
N LEU A 153 -6.97 -1.07 -0.17
CA LEU A 153 -6.05 -1.41 -1.25
C LEU A 153 -4.62 -1.04 -0.85
N PHE A 154 -3.65 -1.73 -1.44
CA PHE A 154 -2.26 -1.29 -1.36
C PHE A 154 -1.99 -0.34 -2.52
N GLU A 155 -1.62 0.89 -2.21
CA GLU A 155 -1.27 1.93 -3.18
C GLU A 155 0.25 2.05 -3.27
N VAL A 156 0.79 2.09 -4.49
CA VAL A 156 2.21 2.31 -4.76
C VAL A 156 2.34 3.50 -5.70
N TYR A 157 3.15 4.47 -5.29
CA TYR A 157 3.44 5.68 -6.05
C TYR A 157 4.90 5.63 -6.51
N VAL A 158 5.11 5.69 -7.82
CA VAL A 158 6.44 5.62 -8.43
C VAL A 158 6.72 6.89 -9.23
N PRO A 159 7.92 7.49 -9.10
CA PRO A 159 8.33 8.60 -9.96
C PRO A 159 8.46 8.16 -11.43
N LEU A 160 7.98 9.02 -12.33
CA LEU A 160 8.13 8.90 -13.78
C LEU A 160 9.15 9.90 -14.32
#